data_AF-A0A955TYP0-F1
#
_entry.id   AF-A0A955TYP0-F1
#
_cell.length_a   1.000
_cell.length_b   1.000
_cell.length_c   1.000
_cell.angle_alpha   90.00
_cell.angle_beta   90.00
_cell.angle_gamma   90.00
#
_symmetry.space_group_name_H-M   'P 1'
#
loop_
_entity.id
_entity.type
_entity.pdbx_description
1 polymer ?
#
loop_
_entity_poly.entity_id
_entity_poly.type
_entity_poly.pdbx_seq_one_letter_code
_entity_poly.pdbx_strand_id
1 'polypeptide(L)'
;MMVKEIGIILAILKKLLIGKVRGEKMRGEFFIKKSLANFLLWVGGGLLVLSLGGELLVGSTVNPARVKSVDDVLFRAQTVDPNFFNLSEEKKLLILFDILTKRFSHCLADRHTVATNWILWGLGFVHPVLGVTWAPDYWLKKAECLECSQISYLLMMVAIKSGVVVRHVGLMGHVVMEAWYEGEWHMFDPDVGVIPRHNGKVLSVRSLAYREELIKKFYRGSKEETGMTILSRENNSFVSYPVGAYFEWKSQMMFYVEKILEIVKYVLPLAMIVAGIILKRRGNVPKVSS
;
A
#
# COMPACT_ATOMS: atom_id res chain seq x y z
N MET A 1 -15.26 -3.09 -20.66
CA MET A 1 -14.24 -3.47 -19.64
C MET A 1 -14.73 -3.19 -18.22
N MET A 2 -15.10 -1.94 -17.88
CA MET A 2 -15.57 -1.52 -16.55
C MET A 2 -16.66 -2.38 -15.86
N VAL A 3 -17.68 -2.84 -16.58
CA VAL A 3 -18.81 -3.58 -15.96
C VAL A 3 -18.37 -4.94 -15.38
N LYS A 4 -17.41 -5.60 -16.04
CA LYS A 4 -16.91 -6.92 -15.59
C LYS A 4 -16.03 -6.78 -14.35
N GLU A 5 -15.26 -5.71 -14.24
CA GLU A 5 -14.42 -5.37 -13.10
C GLU A 5 -15.26 -5.00 -11.87
N ILE A 6 -16.33 -4.23 -12.05
CA ILE A 6 -17.28 -3.88 -10.97
C ILE A 6 -17.92 -5.15 -10.37
N GLY A 7 -18.31 -6.12 -11.21
CA GLY A 7 -18.88 -7.39 -10.74
C GLY A 7 -17.92 -8.21 -9.86
N ILE A 8 -16.64 -8.25 -10.22
CA ILE A 8 -15.59 -8.94 -9.45
C ILE A 8 -15.37 -8.24 -8.10
N ILE A 9 -15.29 -6.91 -8.10
CA ILE A 9 -15.09 -6.10 -6.89
C ILE A 9 -16.26 -6.27 -5.91
N LEU A 10 -17.50 -6.25 -6.40
CA LEU A 10 -18.68 -6.50 -5.58
C LEU A 10 -18.71 -7.93 -5.01
N ALA A 11 -18.27 -8.93 -5.77
CA ALA A 11 -18.16 -10.32 -5.29
C ALA A 11 -17.09 -10.48 -4.22
N ILE A 12 -15.95 -9.79 -4.34
CA ILE A 12 -14.86 -9.78 -3.35
C ILE A 12 -15.30 -9.04 -2.09
N LEU A 13 -15.90 -7.85 -2.22
CA LEU A 13 -16.45 -7.10 -1.08
C LEU A 13 -17.51 -7.93 -0.35
N LYS A 14 -18.38 -8.61 -1.09
CA LYS A 14 -19.36 -9.54 -0.51
C LYS A 14 -18.67 -10.69 0.24
N LYS A 15 -17.58 -11.26 -0.28
CA LYS A 15 -16.81 -12.31 0.43
C LYS A 15 -16.06 -11.79 1.66
N LEU A 16 -15.52 -10.57 1.61
CA LEU A 16 -14.82 -9.94 2.74
C LEU A 16 -15.81 -9.55 3.85
N LEU A 17 -17.01 -9.07 3.48
CA LEU A 17 -18.05 -8.66 4.42
C LEU A 17 -18.89 -9.85 4.95
N ILE A 18 -19.10 -10.89 4.13
CA ILE A 18 -19.89 -12.09 4.47
C ILE A 18 -18.97 -13.29 4.78
N GLY A 19 -17.67 -13.06 4.97
CA GLY A 19 -16.69 -14.06 5.37
C GLY A 19 -17.05 -14.66 6.73
N LYS A 20 -17.96 -15.63 6.68
CA LYS A 20 -18.49 -16.39 7.80
C LYS A 20 -17.33 -17.18 8.37
N VAL A 21 -16.86 -16.70 9.53
CA VAL A 21 -15.99 -17.39 10.47
C VAL A 21 -16.43 -18.85 10.56
N ARG A 22 -15.70 -19.74 9.89
CA ARG A 22 -15.87 -21.17 9.99
C ARG A 22 -14.61 -21.70 10.66
N GLY A 23 -14.68 -21.84 11.98
CA GLY A 23 -13.83 -22.78 12.70
C GLY A 23 -12.73 -22.24 13.61
N GLU A 24 -12.43 -20.94 13.63
CA GLU A 24 -11.48 -20.40 14.62
C GLU A 24 -12.17 -19.38 15.52
N LYS A 25 -12.17 -19.71 16.81
CA LYS A 25 -12.67 -18.90 17.93
C LYS A 25 -11.71 -17.71 18.14
N MET A 26 -11.67 -16.79 17.18
CA MET A 26 -10.86 -15.57 17.26
C MET A 26 -11.59 -14.45 18.02
N ARG A 27 -10.80 -13.70 18.77
CA ARG A 27 -11.12 -12.54 19.65
C ARG A 27 -11.73 -11.33 18.91
N GLY A 28 -12.57 -11.52 17.90
CA GLY A 28 -13.13 -10.46 17.05
C GLY A 28 -14.35 -9.73 17.66
N GLU A 29 -15.19 -10.42 18.43
CA GLU A 29 -16.39 -9.78 19.03
C GLU A 29 -16.04 -8.69 20.05
N PHE A 30 -14.90 -8.81 20.72
CA PHE A 30 -14.44 -7.82 21.68
C PHE A 30 -14.00 -6.51 21.00
N PHE A 31 -13.51 -6.59 19.76
CA PHE A 31 -12.98 -5.44 19.03
C PHE A 31 -14.11 -4.59 18.42
N ILE A 32 -15.14 -5.21 17.87
CA ILE A 32 -16.27 -4.51 17.22
C ILE A 32 -17.11 -3.75 18.27
N LYS A 33 -17.40 -4.37 19.42
CA LYS A 33 -18.17 -3.71 20.50
C LYS A 33 -17.40 -2.53 21.13
N LYS A 34 -16.08 -2.66 21.30
CA LYS A 34 -15.23 -1.59 21.87
C LYS A 34 -15.05 -0.42 20.90
N SER A 35 -14.95 -0.70 19.59
CA SER A 35 -14.84 0.34 18.56
C SER A 35 -16.14 1.14 18.39
N LEU A 36 -17.30 0.48 18.48
CA LEU A 36 -18.61 1.16 18.41
C LEU A 36 -18.89 2.04 19.66
N ALA A 37 -18.47 1.58 20.84
CA ALA A 37 -18.58 2.35 22.09
C ALA A 37 -17.69 3.61 22.07
N ASN A 38 -16.46 3.49 21.56
CA ASN A 38 -15.56 4.63 21.40
C ASN A 38 -16.06 5.62 20.34
N PHE A 39 -16.73 5.15 19.29
CA PHE A 39 -17.35 6.00 18.27
C PHE A 39 -18.53 6.82 18.82
N LEU A 40 -19.40 6.22 19.63
CA LEU A 40 -20.52 6.92 20.27
C LEU A 40 -20.04 7.94 21.32
N LEU A 41 -18.96 7.63 22.04
CA LEU A 41 -18.29 8.59 22.94
C LEU A 41 -17.68 9.77 22.18
N TRP A 42 -17.17 9.56 20.96
CA TRP A 42 -16.56 10.61 20.14
C TRP A 42 -17.58 11.49 19.42
N VAL A 43 -18.68 10.91 18.91
CA VAL A 43 -19.79 11.67 18.29
C VAL A 43 -20.60 12.44 19.34
N GLY A 44 -20.62 11.98 20.60
CA GLY A 44 -21.32 12.63 21.71
C GLY A 44 -20.52 13.73 22.44
N GLY A 45 -19.21 13.81 22.27
CA GLY A 45 -18.39 14.80 22.96
C GLY A 45 -17.08 15.08 22.24
N GLY A 46 -16.98 16.20 21.52
CA GLY A 46 -15.73 16.53 20.85
C GLY A 46 -15.74 17.73 19.92
N LEU A 47 -16.24 18.87 20.39
CA LEU A 47 -15.86 20.17 19.85
C LEU A 47 -14.42 20.49 20.34
N LEU A 48 -13.57 20.98 19.44
CA LEU A 48 -12.31 21.69 19.68
C LEU A 48 -11.06 20.89 20.14
N VAL A 49 -10.18 20.54 19.18
CA VAL A 49 -8.72 20.66 19.35
C VAL A 49 -8.12 21.16 18.03
N LEU A 50 -7.76 22.44 18.00
CA LEU A 50 -6.91 23.03 16.96
C LEU A 50 -5.47 22.58 17.23
N SER A 51 -4.89 21.81 16.31
CA SER A 51 -3.47 21.44 16.33
C SER A 51 -2.65 22.63 15.82
N LEU A 52 -1.93 23.30 16.73
CA LEU A 52 -0.87 24.24 16.39
C LEU A 52 0.31 23.45 15.80
N GLY A 53 0.61 23.71 14.53
CA GLY A 53 1.76 23.14 13.84
C GLY A 53 3.06 23.71 14.39
N GLY A 54 3.92 22.84 14.92
CA GLY A 54 5.32 23.13 15.18
C GLY A 54 6.14 22.82 13.93
N GLU A 55 6.73 23.86 13.33
CA GLU A 55 7.76 23.70 12.31
C GLU A 55 9.04 23.20 12.98
N LEU A 56 9.40 21.94 12.70
CA LEU A 56 10.70 21.39 13.05
C LEU A 56 11.67 21.67 11.88
N LEU A 57 12.69 22.50 12.16
CA LEU A 57 13.80 22.77 11.25
C LEU A 57 14.67 21.52 11.09
N VAL A 58 14.68 20.94 9.89
CA VAL A 58 15.70 19.97 9.47
C VAL A 58 16.41 20.53 8.24
N GLY A 59 17.67 20.93 8.44
CA GLY A 59 18.58 21.28 7.35
C GLY A 59 19.13 20.03 6.67
N SER A 60 19.04 19.96 5.34
CA SER A 60 20.21 19.83 4.46
C SER A 60 19.77 19.90 2.99
N THR A 61 20.63 20.54 2.21
CA THR A 61 20.42 20.97 0.82
C THR A 61 20.76 19.87 -0.18
N VAL A 62 19.74 19.18 -0.66
CA VAL A 62 19.59 18.80 -2.08
C VAL A 62 18.12 19.09 -2.37
N ASN A 63 17.78 20.04 -3.24
CA ASN A 63 16.39 20.22 -3.65
C ASN A 63 16.01 18.95 -4.44
N PRO A 64 15.35 17.96 -3.83
CA PRO A 64 15.04 16.73 -4.51
C PRO A 64 13.88 17.12 -5.40
N ALA A 65 14.17 17.43 -6.67
CA ALA A 65 13.14 17.69 -7.67
C ALA A 65 12.01 16.69 -7.43
N ARG A 66 10.86 17.21 -7.02
CA ARG A 66 9.80 16.45 -6.36
C ARG A 66 9.44 15.30 -7.28
N VAL A 67 9.78 14.07 -6.90
CA VAL A 67 9.39 12.88 -7.66
C VAL A 67 7.87 12.78 -7.53
N LYS A 68 7.12 12.94 -8.62
CA LYS A 68 5.64 13.00 -8.58
C LYS A 68 4.98 11.75 -9.14
N SER A 69 5.74 10.90 -9.82
CA SER A 69 5.25 9.73 -10.54
C SER A 69 6.32 8.65 -10.64
N VAL A 70 5.89 7.43 -10.96
CA VAL A 70 6.79 6.31 -11.25
C VAL A 70 7.75 6.67 -12.39
N ASP A 71 7.29 7.45 -13.38
CA ASP A 71 8.13 7.96 -14.47
C ASP A 71 9.23 8.90 -13.98
N ASP A 72 8.94 9.76 -12.98
CA ASP A 72 9.96 10.62 -12.41
C ASP A 72 11.04 9.83 -11.67
N VAL A 73 10.70 8.68 -11.08
CA VAL A 73 11.69 7.77 -10.48
C VAL A 73 12.62 7.21 -11.56
N LEU A 74 12.05 6.75 -12.68
CA LEU A 74 12.82 6.22 -13.80
C LEU A 74 13.67 7.29 -14.48
N PHE A 75 13.12 8.49 -14.69
CA PHE A 75 13.86 9.63 -15.19
C PHE A 75 15.05 9.95 -14.28
N ARG A 76 14.83 9.95 -12.94
CA ARG A 76 15.92 10.14 -11.98
C ARG A 76 16.95 9.02 -12.05
N ALA A 77 16.54 7.77 -12.25
CA ALA A 77 17.48 6.68 -12.48
C ALA A 77 18.34 6.90 -13.73
N GLN A 78 17.78 7.45 -14.81
CA GLN A 78 18.55 7.86 -16.00
C GLN A 78 19.49 9.05 -15.75
N THR A 79 19.16 9.95 -14.82
CA THR A 79 20.09 11.01 -14.41
C THR A 79 21.28 10.48 -13.60
N VAL A 80 21.09 9.36 -12.89
CA VAL A 80 22.18 8.65 -12.17
C VAL A 80 23.04 7.88 -13.15
N ASP A 81 22.43 7.19 -14.12
CA ASP A 81 23.12 6.48 -15.20
C ASP A 81 22.35 6.64 -16.53
N PRO A 82 22.87 7.38 -17.52
CA PRO A 82 22.20 7.59 -18.81
C PRO A 82 21.87 6.29 -19.57
N ASN A 83 22.58 5.19 -19.28
CA ASN A 83 22.36 3.87 -19.86
C ASN A 83 21.46 2.98 -18.98
N PHE A 84 20.73 3.53 -18.01
CA PHE A 84 19.92 2.80 -17.02
C PHE A 84 19.15 1.60 -17.59
N PHE A 85 18.45 1.78 -18.71
CA PHE A 85 17.63 0.71 -19.31
C PHE A 85 18.45 -0.45 -19.91
N ASN A 86 19.74 -0.24 -20.19
CA ASN A 86 20.67 -1.24 -20.71
C ASN A 86 21.56 -1.87 -19.63
N LEU A 87 21.43 -1.44 -18.37
CA LEU A 87 22.16 -2.04 -17.26
C LEU A 87 21.64 -3.45 -16.93
N SER A 88 22.45 -4.23 -16.20
CA SER A 88 21.98 -5.47 -15.59
C SER A 88 20.84 -5.21 -14.62
N GLU A 89 19.99 -6.21 -14.41
CA GLU A 89 18.85 -6.16 -13.50
C GLU A 89 19.30 -5.78 -12.08
N GLU A 90 20.40 -6.37 -11.60
CA GLU A 90 20.99 -6.01 -10.30
C GLU A 90 21.27 -4.51 -10.22
N LYS A 91 22.00 -3.94 -11.20
CA LYS A 91 22.34 -2.51 -11.20
C LYS A 91 21.10 -1.62 -11.28
N LYS A 92 20.11 -1.97 -12.11
CA LYS A 92 18.82 -1.26 -12.17
C LYS A 92 18.17 -1.21 -10.79
N LEU A 93 18.06 -2.36 -10.14
CA LEU A 93 17.44 -2.48 -8.83
C LEU A 93 18.20 -1.72 -7.75
N LEU A 94 19.54 -1.74 -7.77
CA LEU A 94 20.35 -0.99 -6.81
C LEU A 94 20.11 0.53 -6.91
N ILE A 95 20.02 1.07 -8.13
CA ILE A 95 19.72 2.49 -8.36
C ILE A 95 18.31 2.82 -7.90
N LEU A 96 17.31 2.03 -8.30
CA LEU A 96 15.92 2.24 -7.91
C LEU A 96 15.72 2.15 -6.38
N PHE A 97 16.36 1.16 -5.75
CA PHE A 97 16.35 0.99 -4.31
C PHE A 97 16.92 2.22 -3.61
N ASP A 98 18.12 2.67 -4.00
CA ASP A 98 18.77 3.84 -3.41
C ASP A 98 17.92 5.12 -3.54
N ILE A 99 17.29 5.34 -4.70
CA ILE A 99 16.39 6.48 -4.91
C ILE A 99 15.21 6.43 -3.93
N LEU A 100 14.57 5.27 -3.77
CA LEU A 100 13.39 5.13 -2.93
C LEU A 100 13.72 5.15 -1.43
N THR A 101 14.78 4.47 -0.99
CA THR A 101 15.17 4.43 0.43
C THR A 101 15.79 5.73 0.93
N LYS A 102 16.33 6.56 0.03
CA LYS A 102 16.72 7.95 0.37
C LYS A 102 15.51 8.89 0.45
N ARG A 103 14.42 8.56 -0.25
CA ARG A 103 13.24 9.42 -0.35
C ARG A 103 12.26 9.19 0.79
N PHE A 104 12.09 7.95 1.23
CA PHE A 104 11.08 7.54 2.20
C PHE A 104 11.71 6.90 3.43
N SER A 105 11.21 7.27 4.60
CA SER A 105 11.44 6.54 5.85
C SER A 105 10.27 5.58 6.14
N HIS A 106 10.46 4.65 7.08
CA HIS A 106 9.38 3.82 7.59
C HIS A 106 8.45 4.62 8.51
N CYS A 107 7.13 4.50 8.33
CA CYS A 107 6.15 5.04 9.27
C CYS A 107 4.78 4.33 9.14
N LEU A 108 3.82 4.75 9.97
CA LEU A 108 2.42 4.40 9.78
C LEU A 108 1.90 5.05 8.50
N ALA A 109 1.15 4.29 7.71
CA ALA A 109 0.72 4.76 6.40
C ALA A 109 -0.19 5.99 6.50
N ASP A 110 -0.05 6.89 5.54
CA ASP A 110 -0.93 8.06 5.43
C ASP A 110 -2.38 7.62 5.24
N ARG A 111 -3.29 8.28 5.95
CA ARG A 111 -4.70 7.88 6.07
C ARG A 111 -5.60 8.90 5.39
N HIS A 112 -6.66 8.40 4.78
CA HIS A 112 -7.73 9.26 4.29
C HIS A 112 -8.35 10.03 5.45
N THR A 113 -8.74 11.26 5.16
CA THR A 113 -9.51 12.15 6.04
C THR A 113 -10.85 12.43 5.39
N VAL A 114 -11.77 13.06 6.12
CA VAL A 114 -13.05 13.54 5.54
C VAL A 114 -12.80 14.41 4.29
N ALA A 115 -11.76 15.25 4.33
CA ALA A 115 -11.42 16.16 3.25
C ALA A 115 -10.83 15.44 2.02
N THR A 116 -10.02 14.38 2.21
CA THR A 116 -9.44 13.66 1.08
C THR A 116 -10.40 12.63 0.51
N ASN A 117 -11.01 11.77 1.32
CA ASN A 117 -12.02 10.81 0.89
C ASN A 117 -12.87 10.36 2.08
N TRP A 118 -14.03 10.99 2.27
CA TRP A 118 -14.91 10.75 3.42
C TRP A 118 -15.46 9.31 3.49
N ILE A 119 -15.58 8.62 2.35
CA ILE A 119 -16.03 7.22 2.33
C ILE A 119 -14.93 6.32 2.87
N LEU A 120 -13.71 6.41 2.33
CA LEU A 120 -12.56 5.61 2.78
C LEU A 120 -12.18 5.93 4.24
N TRP A 121 -12.24 7.21 4.62
CA TRP A 121 -12.09 7.62 6.01
C TRP A 121 -13.10 6.92 6.92
N GLY A 122 -14.39 6.90 6.55
CA GLY A 122 -15.43 6.20 7.29
C GLY A 122 -15.22 4.68 7.33
N LEU A 123 -14.85 4.07 6.20
CA LEU A 123 -14.54 2.64 6.12
C LEU A 123 -13.31 2.24 6.94
N GLY A 124 -12.40 3.19 7.20
CA GLY A 124 -11.27 3.01 8.10
C GLY A 124 -11.65 2.62 9.53
N PHE A 125 -12.86 2.98 9.99
CA PHE A 125 -13.41 2.54 11.29
C PHE A 125 -13.91 1.09 11.26
N VAL A 126 -14.30 0.58 10.09
CA VAL A 126 -14.71 -0.82 9.89
C VAL A 126 -13.49 -1.72 9.78
N HIS A 127 -12.51 -1.31 8.97
CA HIS A 127 -11.25 -2.01 8.83
C HIS A 127 -10.11 -1.00 8.56
N PRO A 128 -9.02 -0.97 9.37
CA PRO A 128 -7.96 0.04 9.26
C PRO A 128 -7.36 0.23 7.86
N VAL A 129 -7.13 -0.88 7.13
CA VAL A 129 -6.64 -0.88 5.74
C VAL A 129 -7.45 -0.01 4.77
N LEU A 130 -8.77 0.10 4.97
CA LEU A 130 -9.65 0.84 4.07
C LEU A 130 -9.48 2.35 4.26
N GLY A 131 -8.95 2.77 5.41
CA GLY A 131 -8.65 4.16 5.70
C GLY A 131 -7.25 4.58 5.30
N VAL A 132 -6.42 3.69 4.75
CA VAL A 132 -5.04 3.96 4.32
C VAL A 132 -5.04 4.35 2.83
N THR A 133 -4.11 5.22 2.43
CA THR A 133 -3.87 5.56 1.02
C THR A 133 -3.06 4.46 0.32
N TRP A 134 -3.49 4.10 -0.88
CA TRP A 134 -2.95 3.05 -1.74
C TRP A 134 -2.53 3.56 -3.12
N ALA A 135 -2.61 4.87 -3.37
CA ALA A 135 -2.22 5.51 -4.63
C ALA A 135 -0.72 5.85 -4.68
N PRO A 136 0.08 5.19 -5.55
CA PRO A 136 1.52 5.41 -5.59
C PRO A 136 1.94 6.82 -6.04
N ASP A 137 1.20 7.41 -6.98
CA ASP A 137 1.43 8.80 -7.38
C ASP A 137 1.18 9.78 -6.23
N TYR A 138 0.24 9.46 -5.34
CA TYR A 138 -0.01 10.26 -4.15
C TYR A 138 1.18 10.15 -3.19
N TRP A 139 1.66 8.93 -2.93
CA TRP A 139 2.84 8.70 -2.09
C TRP A 139 4.07 9.46 -2.58
N LEU A 140 4.38 9.37 -3.87
CA LEU A 140 5.50 10.09 -4.47
C LEU A 140 5.37 11.61 -4.29
N LYS A 141 4.18 12.16 -4.55
CA LYS A 141 3.91 13.60 -4.46
C LYS A 141 3.92 14.15 -3.03
N LYS A 142 3.41 13.38 -2.06
CA LYS A 142 2.97 13.91 -0.76
C LYS A 142 3.51 13.17 0.44
N ALA A 143 3.74 11.86 0.36
CA ALA A 143 4.18 11.10 1.52
C ALA A 143 5.65 11.42 1.84
N GLU A 144 5.97 11.52 3.11
CA GLU A 144 7.35 11.62 3.60
C GLU A 144 7.93 10.25 3.98
N CYS A 145 7.04 9.32 4.29
CA CYS A 145 7.33 8.00 4.81
C CYS A 145 6.25 7.01 4.37
N LEU A 146 6.56 5.71 4.38
CA LEU A 146 5.70 4.64 3.88
C LEU A 146 5.75 3.42 4.80
N GLU A 147 4.68 2.62 4.81
CA GLU A 147 4.71 1.29 5.40
C GLU A 147 5.49 0.30 4.52
N CYS A 148 5.96 -0.79 5.11
CA CYS A 148 6.74 -1.82 4.41
C CYS A 148 6.05 -2.32 3.13
N SER A 149 4.74 -2.55 3.19
CA SER A 149 3.96 -2.99 2.04
C SER A 149 3.83 -1.94 0.93
N GLN A 150 3.86 -0.65 1.27
CA GLN A 150 3.72 0.45 0.33
C GLN A 150 5.03 0.72 -0.40
N ILE A 151 6.15 0.81 0.34
CA ILE A 151 7.47 1.05 -0.26
C ILE A 151 7.96 -0.16 -1.06
N SER A 152 7.69 -1.39 -0.58
CA SER A 152 7.94 -2.62 -1.34
C SER A 152 7.14 -2.65 -2.64
N TYR A 153 5.84 -2.31 -2.60
CA TYR A 153 5.00 -2.22 -3.80
C TYR A 153 5.48 -1.14 -4.77
N LEU A 154 5.90 0.02 -4.26
CA LEU A 154 6.43 1.10 -5.08
C LEU A 154 7.73 0.69 -5.80
N LEU A 155 8.66 0.02 -5.09
CA LEU A 155 9.87 -0.55 -5.68
C LEU A 155 9.53 -1.59 -6.76
N MET A 156 8.57 -2.47 -6.49
CA MET A 156 8.11 -3.46 -7.46
C MET A 156 7.59 -2.81 -8.74
N MET A 157 6.77 -1.76 -8.64
CA MET A 157 6.23 -1.08 -9.82
C MET A 157 7.31 -0.42 -10.68
N VAL A 158 8.28 0.27 -10.07
CA VAL A 158 9.39 0.88 -10.84
C VAL A 158 10.29 -0.19 -11.46
N ALA A 159 10.50 -1.31 -10.77
CA ALA A 159 11.27 -2.44 -11.28
C ALA A 159 10.60 -3.09 -12.50
N ILE A 160 9.29 -3.39 -12.41
CA ILE A 160 8.48 -3.92 -13.54
C ILE A 160 8.60 -2.99 -14.75
N LYS A 161 8.45 -1.68 -14.54
CA LYS A 161 8.50 -0.69 -15.61
C LYS A 161 9.90 -0.55 -16.23
N SER A 162 10.95 -0.99 -15.54
CA SER A 162 12.33 -1.08 -16.06
C SER A 162 12.67 -2.42 -16.73
N GLY A 163 11.69 -3.33 -16.86
CA GLY A 163 11.83 -4.63 -17.49
C GLY A 163 12.34 -5.74 -16.57
N VAL A 164 12.38 -5.52 -15.25
CA VAL A 164 12.84 -6.52 -14.29
C VAL A 164 11.67 -7.42 -13.86
N VAL A 165 11.90 -8.73 -13.89
CA VAL A 165 10.94 -9.70 -13.36
C VAL A 165 11.02 -9.66 -11.83
N VAL A 166 9.91 -9.32 -11.18
CA VAL A 166 9.82 -9.16 -9.72
C VAL A 166 8.58 -9.82 -9.16
N ARG A 167 8.59 -10.03 -7.85
CA ARG A 167 7.42 -10.43 -7.06
C ARG A 167 7.42 -9.73 -5.71
N HIS A 168 6.22 -9.61 -5.16
CA HIS A 168 6.01 -9.19 -3.79
C HIS A 168 5.96 -10.42 -2.88
N VAL A 169 6.60 -10.35 -1.72
CA VAL A 169 6.61 -11.46 -0.77
C VAL A 169 6.12 -10.95 0.58
N GLY A 170 4.96 -11.48 1.00
CA GLY A 170 4.42 -11.22 2.32
C GLY A 170 5.04 -12.19 3.33
N LEU A 171 5.66 -11.63 4.35
CA LEU A 171 6.22 -12.32 5.50
C LEU A 171 5.29 -12.15 6.71
N MET A 172 5.53 -12.88 7.79
CA MET A 172 4.85 -12.64 9.07
C MET A 172 5.18 -11.22 9.58
N GLY A 173 4.20 -10.32 9.49
CA GLY A 173 4.32 -8.94 9.97
C GLY A 173 5.18 -8.01 9.10
N HIS A 174 5.70 -8.49 7.97
CA HIS A 174 6.59 -7.70 7.10
C HIS A 174 6.38 -8.00 5.63
N VAL A 175 6.89 -7.14 4.76
CA VAL A 175 6.71 -7.28 3.32
C VAL A 175 7.97 -6.81 2.58
N VAL A 176 8.45 -7.65 1.67
CA VAL A 176 9.66 -7.41 0.88
C VAL A 176 9.38 -7.60 -0.61
N MET A 177 10.33 -7.16 -1.44
CA MET A 177 10.33 -7.42 -2.87
C MET A 177 11.40 -8.46 -3.20
N GLU A 178 11.12 -9.39 -4.09
CA GLU A 178 12.13 -10.25 -4.70
C GLU A 178 12.21 -10.00 -6.21
N ALA A 179 13.41 -10.04 -6.77
CA ALA A 179 13.67 -9.91 -8.19
C ALA A 179 14.34 -11.16 -8.76
N TRP A 180 13.99 -11.52 -9.98
CA TRP A 180 14.57 -12.66 -10.69
C TRP A 180 15.62 -12.18 -11.68
N TYR A 181 16.88 -12.54 -11.45
CA TYR A 181 18.00 -12.32 -12.37
C TYR A 181 19.10 -13.35 -12.08
N GLU A 182 20.00 -13.55 -13.04
CA GLU A 182 21.07 -14.57 -12.93
C GLU A 182 20.55 -15.99 -12.57
N GLY A 183 19.30 -16.31 -12.93
CA GLY A 183 18.67 -17.61 -12.70
C GLY A 183 18.19 -17.87 -11.27
N GLU A 184 18.18 -16.85 -10.40
CA GLU A 184 17.78 -16.99 -9.00
C GLU A 184 16.92 -15.80 -8.52
N TRP A 185 16.21 -15.97 -7.40
CA TRP A 185 15.48 -14.87 -6.74
C TRP A 185 16.41 -14.14 -5.78
N HIS A 186 16.38 -12.81 -5.79
CA HIS A 186 17.16 -11.92 -4.91
C HIS A 186 16.24 -10.99 -4.14
N MET A 187 16.45 -10.88 -2.83
CA MET A 187 15.57 -10.10 -1.94
C MET A 187 16.05 -8.66 -1.77
N PHE A 188 15.10 -7.74 -1.80
CA PHE A 188 15.26 -6.31 -1.53
C PHE A 188 14.24 -5.90 -0.48
N ASP A 189 14.72 -5.35 0.62
CA ASP A 189 13.89 -4.84 1.70
C ASP A 189 14.05 -3.31 1.80
N PRO A 190 13.24 -2.55 1.04
CA PRO A 190 13.35 -1.10 1.01
C PRO A 190 12.86 -0.44 2.31
N ASP A 191 12.07 -1.14 3.11
CA ASP A 191 11.54 -0.61 4.36
C ASP A 191 12.63 -0.44 5.42
N VAL A 192 13.47 -1.47 5.56
CA VAL A 192 14.59 -1.42 6.50
C VAL A 192 15.92 -1.04 5.86
N GLY A 193 15.93 -0.79 4.55
CA GLY A 193 17.12 -0.42 3.78
C GLY A 193 18.12 -1.58 3.63
N VAL A 194 17.65 -2.82 3.62
CA VAL A 194 18.49 -4.02 3.57
C VAL A 194 18.54 -4.60 2.16
N ILE A 195 19.78 -4.77 1.66
CA ILE A 195 20.10 -5.59 0.50
C ILE A 195 21.16 -6.59 0.97
N PRO A 196 20.85 -7.89 1.09
CA PRO A 196 21.82 -8.87 1.57
C PRO A 196 22.99 -9.02 0.60
N ARG A 197 24.16 -8.49 0.96
CA ARG A 197 25.37 -8.52 0.12
C ARG A 197 26.52 -9.26 0.77
N HIS A 198 27.22 -10.07 -0.01
CA HIS A 198 28.45 -10.74 0.41
C HIS A 198 29.49 -10.65 -0.69
N ASN A 199 30.71 -10.24 -0.36
CA ASN A 199 31.81 -10.03 -1.30
C ASN A 199 31.42 -9.18 -2.53
N GLY A 200 30.65 -8.11 -2.28
CA GLY A 200 30.21 -7.17 -3.32
C GLY A 200 29.02 -7.62 -4.17
N LYS A 201 28.51 -8.84 -4.01
CA LYS A 201 27.34 -9.35 -4.75
C LYS A 201 26.08 -9.42 -3.90
N VAL A 202 24.92 -9.14 -4.50
CA VAL A 202 23.63 -9.40 -3.87
C VAL A 202 23.36 -10.91 -3.83
N LEU A 203 23.15 -11.45 -2.63
CA LEU A 203 22.89 -12.87 -2.43
C LEU A 203 21.51 -13.27 -2.93
N SER A 204 21.39 -14.47 -3.51
CA SER A 204 20.09 -15.06 -3.79
C SER A 204 19.38 -15.48 -2.50
N VAL A 205 18.05 -15.48 -2.51
CA VAL A 205 17.18 -15.99 -1.43
C VAL A 205 17.55 -17.42 -1.07
N ARG A 206 17.90 -18.24 -2.07
CA ARG A 206 18.38 -19.61 -1.85
C ARG A 206 19.68 -19.64 -1.07
N SER A 207 20.63 -18.77 -1.42
CA SER A 207 21.91 -18.67 -0.71
C SER A 207 21.73 -18.16 0.72
N LEU A 208 20.77 -17.25 0.94
CA LEU A 208 20.44 -16.72 2.26
C LEU A 208 19.82 -17.78 3.17
N ALA A 209 19.00 -18.69 2.63
CA ALA A 209 18.36 -19.77 3.40
C ALA A 209 19.37 -20.70 4.12
N TYR A 210 20.62 -20.78 3.65
CA TYR A 210 21.67 -21.58 4.26
C TYR A 210 22.66 -20.76 5.11
N ARG A 211 22.39 -19.46 5.32
CA ARG A 211 23.32 -18.51 5.95
C ARG A 211 22.62 -17.64 7.00
N GLU A 212 22.13 -18.29 8.05
CA GLU A 212 21.44 -17.64 9.16
C GLU A 212 22.27 -16.50 9.78
N GLU A 213 23.59 -16.69 9.86
CA GLU A 213 24.52 -15.70 10.40
C GLU A 213 24.51 -14.39 9.61
N LEU A 214 24.32 -14.45 8.29
CA LEU A 214 24.23 -13.27 7.45
C LEU A 214 22.90 -12.55 7.63
N ILE A 215 21.79 -13.29 7.75
CA ILE A 215 20.48 -12.69 8.00
C ILE A 215 20.47 -11.96 9.34
N LYS A 216 20.96 -12.58 10.43
CA LYS A 216 21.11 -11.92 11.74
C LYS A 216 22.03 -10.71 11.67
N LYS A 217 23.05 -10.74 10.80
CA LYS A 217 23.93 -9.58 10.56
C LYS A 217 23.21 -8.43 9.86
N PHE A 218 22.34 -8.71 8.89
CA PHE A 218 21.59 -7.67 8.17
C PHE A 218 20.39 -7.13 8.96
N TYR A 219 19.72 -7.99 9.71
CA TYR A 219 18.53 -7.69 10.50
C TYR A 219 18.88 -7.69 12.00
N ARG A 220 19.63 -6.69 12.46
CA ARG A 220 20.03 -6.57 13.87
C ARG A 220 18.98 -5.86 14.73
N GLY A 221 18.95 -6.19 16.03
CA GLY A 221 18.13 -5.50 17.02
C GLY A 221 16.65 -5.83 16.87
N SER A 222 15.79 -4.82 16.87
CA SER A 222 14.32 -4.98 16.78
C SER A 222 13.82 -5.61 15.47
N LYS A 223 14.72 -5.85 14.50
CA LYS A 223 14.40 -6.40 13.18
C LYS A 223 14.77 -7.88 13.04
N GLU A 224 15.36 -8.51 14.06
CA GLU A 224 15.83 -9.89 13.98
C GLU A 224 14.70 -10.89 13.70
N GLU A 225 13.52 -10.69 14.29
CA GLU A 225 12.32 -11.51 14.04
C GLU A 225 11.91 -11.48 12.57
N THR A 226 11.96 -10.32 11.93
CA THR A 226 11.74 -10.16 10.48
C THR A 226 12.75 -10.97 9.69
N GLY A 227 14.03 -10.90 10.08
CA GLY A 227 15.11 -11.69 9.49
C GLY A 227 14.84 -13.20 9.58
N MET A 228 14.47 -13.70 10.76
CA MET A 228 14.19 -15.13 10.97
C MET A 228 13.00 -15.62 10.16
N THR A 229 12.00 -14.77 9.93
CA THR A 229 10.85 -15.09 9.07
C THR A 229 11.26 -15.31 7.61
N ILE A 230 12.28 -14.59 7.13
CA ILE A 230 12.83 -14.79 5.78
C ILE A 230 13.48 -16.17 5.65
N LEU A 231 14.14 -16.65 6.71
CA LEU A 231 14.81 -17.96 6.72
C LEU A 231 13.83 -19.12 6.74
N SER A 232 12.77 -19.03 7.56
CA SER A 232 11.85 -20.16 7.74
C SER A 232 11.07 -20.47 6.46
N ARG A 233 10.68 -19.44 5.68
CA ARG A 233 9.83 -19.54 4.48
C ARG A 233 8.45 -20.19 4.68
N GLU A 234 8.19 -20.81 5.84
CA GLU A 234 6.96 -21.50 6.20
C GLU A 234 5.74 -20.58 6.13
N ASN A 235 5.93 -19.29 6.39
CA ASN A 235 4.87 -18.27 6.38
C ASN A 235 4.99 -17.28 5.22
N ASN A 236 5.78 -17.61 4.19
CA ASN A 236 5.94 -16.73 3.05
C ASN A 236 4.76 -16.90 2.09
N SER A 237 3.99 -15.84 1.94
CA SER A 237 3.02 -15.74 0.85
C SER A 237 3.74 -15.22 -0.40
N PHE A 238 3.93 -16.11 -1.37
CA PHE A 238 4.53 -15.78 -2.66
C PHE A 238 3.45 -15.42 -3.68
N VAL A 239 3.69 -14.39 -4.48
CA VAL A 239 2.88 -14.08 -5.66
C VAL A 239 3.80 -14.13 -6.87
N SER A 240 3.97 -15.33 -7.45
CA SER A 240 4.70 -15.52 -8.70
C SER A 240 3.72 -15.87 -9.81
N TYR A 241 3.76 -15.05 -10.86
CA TYR A 241 3.40 -15.30 -12.27
C TYR A 241 2.38 -16.43 -12.62
N PRO A 242 1.40 -16.25 -13.53
CA PRO A 242 1.29 -15.17 -14.52
C PRO A 242 1.06 -13.79 -13.93
N VAL A 243 1.38 -12.76 -14.71
CA VAL A 243 0.71 -11.46 -14.57
C VAL A 243 -0.80 -11.76 -14.53
N GLY A 244 -1.41 -11.72 -13.34
CA GLY A 244 -2.82 -12.08 -13.12
C GLY A 244 -3.12 -13.37 -12.35
N ALA A 245 -2.14 -14.08 -11.77
CA ALA A 245 -2.45 -15.17 -10.82
C ALA A 245 -2.87 -14.64 -9.44
N TYR A 246 -4.05 -15.12 -9.01
CA TYR A 246 -4.92 -14.63 -7.95
C TYR A 246 -4.35 -14.73 -6.52
N PHE A 247 -3.32 -13.95 -6.24
CA PHE A 247 -3.13 -13.37 -4.91
C PHE A 247 -2.83 -11.89 -5.11
N GLU A 248 -3.85 -11.15 -5.57
CA GLU A 248 -3.88 -9.69 -5.53
C GLU A 248 -3.68 -9.29 -4.08
N TRP A 249 -2.42 -9.05 -3.70
CA TRP A 249 -2.14 -8.64 -2.34
C TRP A 249 -2.93 -7.35 -2.09
N LYS A 250 -3.41 -7.23 -0.86
CA LYS A 250 -4.27 -6.18 -0.35
C LYS A 250 -4.04 -4.84 -1.05
N SER A 251 -2.79 -4.40 -1.17
CA SER A 251 -2.39 -3.13 -1.79
C SER A 251 -2.93 -2.87 -3.22
N GLN A 252 -2.84 -3.83 -4.15
CA GLN A 252 -3.28 -3.59 -5.53
C GLN A 252 -4.81 -3.56 -5.64
N MET A 253 -5.48 -4.53 -5.02
CA MET A 253 -6.94 -4.51 -4.91
C MET A 253 -7.42 -3.24 -4.21
N MET A 254 -6.74 -2.86 -3.12
CA MET A 254 -7.04 -1.65 -2.35
C MET A 254 -6.80 -0.38 -3.17
N PHE A 255 -5.80 -0.35 -4.05
CA PHE A 255 -5.62 0.73 -5.01
C PHE A 255 -6.82 0.87 -5.95
N TYR A 256 -7.33 -0.23 -6.52
CA TYR A 256 -8.53 -0.16 -7.37
C TYR A 256 -9.79 0.21 -6.59
N VAL A 257 -9.96 -0.33 -5.39
CA VAL A 257 -11.06 0.06 -4.48
C VAL A 257 -10.99 1.56 -4.18
N GLU A 258 -9.80 2.08 -3.85
CA GLU A 258 -9.59 3.51 -3.65
C GLU A 258 -9.96 4.31 -4.89
N LYS A 259 -9.49 3.91 -6.08
CA LYS A 259 -9.82 4.60 -7.34
C LYS A 259 -11.32 4.66 -7.62
N ILE A 260 -12.05 3.59 -7.34
CA ILE A 260 -13.51 3.57 -7.49
C ILE A 260 -14.16 4.50 -6.46
N LEU A 261 -13.77 4.38 -5.19
CA LEU A 261 -14.34 5.19 -4.12
C LEU A 261 -14.00 6.68 -4.26
N GLU A 262 -12.89 7.00 -4.91
CA GLU A 262 -12.50 8.35 -5.30
C GLU A 262 -13.49 8.99 -6.30
N ILE A 263 -14.13 8.19 -7.15
CA ILE A 263 -15.21 8.66 -8.04
C ILE A 263 -16.55 8.68 -7.29
N VAL A 264 -16.86 7.60 -6.56
CA VAL A 264 -18.14 7.43 -5.86
C VAL A 264 -18.40 8.54 -4.86
N LYS A 265 -17.36 9.07 -4.19
CA LYS A 265 -17.51 10.17 -3.21
C LYS A 265 -18.12 11.44 -3.79
N TYR A 266 -18.03 11.66 -5.10
CA TYR A 266 -18.66 12.79 -5.81
C TYR A 266 -19.99 12.42 -6.46
N VAL A 267 -20.07 11.21 -7.04
CA VAL A 267 -21.27 10.73 -7.74
C VAL A 267 -22.44 10.54 -6.77
N LEU A 268 -22.18 9.97 -5.58
CA LEU A 268 -23.23 9.63 -4.62
C LEU A 268 -24.00 10.88 -4.12
N PRO A 269 -23.34 11.96 -3.64
CA PRO A 269 -24.07 13.19 -3.27
C PRO A 269 -24.87 13.79 -4.42
N LEU A 270 -24.31 13.82 -5.63
CA LEU A 270 -25.00 14.35 -6.81
C LEU A 270 -26.27 13.53 -7.13
N ALA A 271 -26.17 12.21 -7.11
CA ALA A 271 -27.31 11.31 -7.32
C ALA A 271 -28.41 11.53 -6.27
N MET A 272 -28.03 11.74 -5.00
CA MET A 272 -28.99 12.04 -3.92
C MET A 272 -29.72 13.38 -4.16
N ILE A 273 -29.01 14.42 -4.60
CA ILE A 273 -29.61 15.72 -4.94
C ILE A 273 -30.63 15.56 -6.08
N VAL A 274 -30.24 14.89 -7.17
CA VAL A 274 -31.11 14.67 -8.34
C VAL A 274 -32.35 13.86 -7.96
N ALA A 275 -32.17 12.78 -7.18
CA ALA A 275 -33.28 11.97 -6.68
C ALA A 275 -34.24 12.81 -5.83
N GLY A 276 -33.71 13.66 -4.94
CA GLY A 276 -34.51 14.59 -4.13
C GLY A 276 -35.33 15.56 -4.99
N ILE A 277 -34.75 16.11 -6.06
CA ILE A 277 -35.47 16.99 -7.00
C ILE A 277 -36.59 16.24 -7.72
N ILE A 278 -36.33 15.01 -8.19
CA ILE A 278 -37.33 14.18 -8.88
C ILE A 278 -38.50 13.86 -7.95
N LEU A 279 -38.21 13.45 -6.70
CA LEU A 279 -39.23 13.13 -5.71
C LEU A 279 -40.08 14.35 -5.36
N LYS A 280 -39.47 15.53 -5.18
CA LYS A 280 -40.18 16.78 -4.94
C LYS A 280 -41.14 17.14 -6.08
N ARG A 281 -40.72 16.95 -7.34
CA ARG A 281 -41.58 17.21 -8.51
C ARG A 281 -42.78 16.27 -8.58
N ARG A 282 -42.60 14.99 -8.21
CA ARG A 282 -43.69 14.00 -8.17
C ARG A 282 -44.68 14.25 -7.03
N GLY A 283 -44.21 14.72 -5.88
CA GLY A 283 -45.07 15.05 -4.73
C GLY A 283 -46.00 16.25 -4.96
N ASN A 284 -45.65 17.14 -5.88
CA ASN A 284 -46.43 18.34 -6.21
C ASN A 284 -47.46 18.13 -7.32
N VAL A 285 -47.72 16.88 -7.75
CA VAL A 285 -48.81 16.60 -8.68
C VAL A 285 -50.14 16.86 -7.94
N PRO A 286 -50.98 17.82 -8.37
CA PRO A 286 -52.23 18.13 -7.69
C PRO A 286 -53.08 16.86 -7.59
N LYS A 287 -53.59 16.56 -6.39
CA LYS A 287 -54.62 15.52 -6.26
C LYS A 287 -55.86 16.01 -6.99
N VAL A 288 -56.21 15.36 -8.10
CA VAL A 288 -57.51 15.57 -8.74
C VAL A 288 -58.57 15.06 -7.76
N SER A 289 -59.35 15.97 -7.19
CA SER A 289 -60.51 15.60 -6.37
C SER A 289 -61.55 14.97 -7.27
N SER A 290 -61.80 13.67 -7.07
CA SER A 290 -62.95 12.93 -7.64
C SER A 290 -64.23 13.27 -6.89
#